data_AF-A0A376KVV7-F1
#
_entry.id   AF-A0A376KVV7-F1
#
_cell.length_a   1.000
_cell.length_b   1.000
_cell.length_c   1.000
_cell.angle_alpha   90.00
_cell.angle_beta   90.00
_cell.angle_gamma   90.00
#
_symmetry.space_group_name_H-M   'P 1'
#
loop_
_entity.id
_entity.type
_entity.pdbx_description
1 polymer ?
#
loop_
_entity_poly.entity_id
_entity_poly.type
_entity_poly.pdbx_seq_one_letter_code
_entity_poly.pdbx_strand_id
1 'polypeptide(L)'
;MQAPEIIALYDQGDEQARAHVERYLDLLAVCLGNILTIVDPDLVVIGGGLSNFPAITTQLADRLPRHLLPVARVPRIERARHGDAGGMRGAAFLHLTD
;
A
#
# COMPACT_ATOMS: atom_id res chain seq x y z
N MET A 1 -10.87 16.40 9.51
CA MET A 1 -11.52 15.53 8.52
C MET A 1 -11.03 14.11 8.74
N GLN A 2 -11.93 13.13 8.65
CA GLN A 2 -11.61 11.71 8.68
C GLN A 2 -11.21 11.21 7.29
N ALA A 3 -10.54 10.07 7.20
CA ALA A 3 -10.09 9.50 5.92
C ALA A 3 -11.21 9.36 4.88
N PRO A 4 -12.44 8.90 5.20
CA PRO A 4 -13.52 8.80 4.22
C PRO A 4 -13.91 10.15 3.59
N GLU A 5 -13.87 11.24 4.37
CA GLU A 5 -14.20 12.58 3.89
C GLU A 5 -13.13 13.08 2.90
N ILE A 6 -11.86 12.84 3.21
CA ILE A 6 -10.73 13.20 2.32
C ILE A 6 -10.82 12.42 1.01
N ILE A 7 -11.13 11.13 1.07
CA ILE A 7 -11.28 10.30 -0.13
C ILE A 7 -12.47 10.78 -0.97
N ALA A 8 -13.61 11.10 -0.35
CA ALA A 8 -14.76 11.63 -1.07
C ALA A 8 -14.44 12.96 -1.78
N LEU A 9 -13.69 13.86 -1.14
CA LEU A 9 -13.23 15.11 -1.74
C LEU A 9 -12.19 14.87 -2.85
N TYR A 10 -11.28 13.91 -2.66
CA TYR A 10 -10.32 13.49 -3.67
C TYR A 10 -11.02 13.03 -4.96
N ASP A 11 -12.05 12.20 -4.83
CA ASP A 11 -12.85 11.69 -5.96
C ASP A 11 -13.64 12.81 -6.66
N GLN A 12 -14.01 13.87 -5.93
CA GLN A 12 -14.63 15.08 -6.48
C GLN A 12 -13.63 16.04 -7.14
N GLY A 13 -12.33 15.75 -7.06
CA GLY A 13 -11.28 16.56 -7.65
C GLY A 13 -10.85 17.76 -6.81
N ASP A 14 -11.20 17.83 -5.53
CA ASP A 14 -10.79 18.91 -4.63
C ASP A 14 -9.26 19.04 -4.57
N GLU A 15 -8.75 20.26 -4.75
CA GLU A 15 -7.31 20.52 -4.86
C GLU A 15 -6.56 20.19 -3.57
N GLN A 16 -7.15 20.47 -2.40
CA GLN A 16 -6.49 20.22 -1.11
C GLN A 16 -6.44 18.72 -0.81
N ALA A 17 -7.52 18.00 -1.08
CA ALA A 17 -7.59 16.55 -0.93
C ALA A 17 -6.62 15.83 -1.87
N ARG A 18 -6.54 16.26 -3.14
CA ARG A 18 -5.54 15.74 -4.09
C ARG A 18 -4.13 15.98 -3.61
N ALA A 19 -3.80 17.22 -3.23
CA ALA A 19 -2.47 17.53 -2.72
C ALA A 19 -2.13 16.74 -1.45
N HIS A 20 -3.12 16.47 -0.58
CA HIS A 20 -2.93 15.63 0.60
C HIS A 20 -2.65 14.18 0.24
N VAL A 21 -3.44 13.58 -0.66
CA VAL A 21 -3.24 12.20 -1.12
C VAL A 21 -1.89 12.04 -1.80
N GLU A 22 -1.47 12.98 -2.64
CA GLU A 22 -0.14 12.95 -3.27
C GLU A 22 0.99 12.92 -2.23
N ARG A 23 0.94 13.81 -1.23
CA ARG A 23 1.91 13.81 -0.12
C ARG A 23 1.90 12.50 0.66
N TYR A 24 0.71 11.94 0.91
CA TYR A 24 0.57 10.66 1.61
C TYR A 24 1.21 9.51 0.83
N LEU A 25 0.95 9.43 -0.49
CA LEU A 25 1.50 8.39 -1.36
C LEU A 25 3.02 8.52 -1.51
N ASP A 26 3.55 9.74 -1.62
CA ASP A 26 4.99 9.99 -1.65
C ASP A 26 5.66 9.56 -0.33
N LEU A 27 5.07 9.92 0.81
CA LEU A 27 5.59 9.51 2.12
C LEU A 27 5.58 7.98 2.27
N LEU A 28 4.49 7.33 1.86
CA LEU A 28 4.38 5.87 1.88
C LEU A 28 5.44 5.22 0.99
N ALA A 29 5.71 5.78 -0.19
CA ALA A 29 6.75 5.28 -1.10
C ALA A 29 8.16 5.41 -0.51
N VAL A 30 8.46 6.53 0.16
CA VAL A 30 9.74 6.72 0.88
C VAL A 30 9.91 5.66 1.97
N CYS A 31 8.90 5.48 2.82
CA CYS A 31 8.96 4.50 3.91
C CYS A 31 9.10 3.06 3.38
N LEU A 32 8.32 2.70 2.35
CA LEU A 32 8.40 1.38 1.75
C LEU A 32 9.71 1.14 1.01
N GLY A 33 10.26 2.13 0.31
CA GLY A 33 11.54 1.97 -0.39
C GLY A 33 12.67 1.51 0.54
N ASN A 34 12.71 2.04 1.77
CA ASN A 34 13.65 1.60 2.80
C ASN A 34 13.42 0.13 3.23
N ILE A 35 12.15 -0.26 3.46
CA ILE A 35 11.81 -1.63 3.88
C ILE A 35 12.10 -2.62 2.74
N LEU A 36 11.70 -2.28 1.51
CA LEU A 36 11.86 -3.13 0.34
C LEU A 36 13.33 -3.32 -0.05
N THR A 37 14.18 -2.34 0.21
CA THR A 37 15.63 -2.47 0.00
C THR A 37 16.26 -3.53 0.91
N ILE A 38 15.67 -3.79 2.09
CA ILE A 38 16.17 -4.77 3.05
C ILE A 38 15.52 -6.15 2.82
N VAL A 39 14.23 -6.18 2.54
CA VAL A 39 13.43 -7.43 2.50
C VAL A 39 13.35 -8.04 1.10
N ASP A 40 13.35 -7.22 0.04
CA ASP A 40 13.20 -7.61 -1.38
C ASP A 40 12.11 -8.68 -1.66
N PRO A 41 10.84 -8.44 -1.27
CA PRO A 41 9.78 -9.43 -1.47
C PRO A 41 9.30 -9.47 -2.93
N ASP A 42 8.81 -10.63 -3.40
CA ASP A 42 8.15 -10.71 -4.72
C ASP A 42 6.76 -10.04 -4.76
N LEU A 43 6.05 -10.01 -3.62
CA LEU A 43 4.69 -9.51 -3.48
C LEU A 43 4.50 -8.77 -2.15
N VAL A 44 3.95 -7.55 -2.24
CA VAL A 44 3.48 -6.76 -1.10
C VAL A 44 1.96 -6.71 -1.12
N VAL A 45 1.34 -7.19 -0.04
CA VAL A 45 -0.11 -7.15 0.15
C VAL A 45 -0.47 -6.09 1.18
N ILE A 46 -1.20 -5.05 0.78
CA ILE A 46 -1.63 -3.96 1.66
C ILE A 46 -3.01 -4.26 2.23
N GLY A 47 -3.10 -4.31 3.56
CA GLY A 47 -4.35 -4.52 4.30
C GLY A 47 -4.84 -3.28 5.05
N GLY A 48 -5.85 -3.46 5.91
CA GLY A 48 -6.47 -2.39 6.70
C GLY A 48 -7.45 -1.53 5.91
N GLY A 49 -8.17 -0.63 6.60
CA GLY A 49 -9.27 0.15 6.01
C GLY A 49 -8.86 1.04 4.84
N LEU A 50 -7.63 1.60 4.88
CA LEU A 50 -7.11 2.43 3.78
C LEU A 50 -6.81 1.63 2.51
N SER A 51 -6.56 0.31 2.59
CA SER A 51 -6.35 -0.51 1.39
C SER A 51 -7.56 -0.53 0.44
N ASN A 52 -8.73 -0.11 0.92
CA ASN A 52 -9.93 0.05 0.11
C ASN A 52 -9.84 1.24 -0.87
N PHE A 53 -8.95 2.19 -0.63
CA PHE A 53 -8.71 3.33 -1.50
C PHE A 53 -7.79 2.93 -2.66
N PRO A 54 -8.30 2.78 -3.90
CA PRO A 54 -7.54 2.17 -4.99
C PRO A 54 -6.28 2.94 -5.37
N ALA A 55 -6.23 4.25 -5.12
CA ALA A 55 -5.06 5.07 -5.39
C ALA A 55 -3.81 4.53 -4.69
N ILE A 56 -3.94 3.92 -3.50
CA ILE A 56 -2.79 3.36 -2.77
C ILE A 56 -2.14 2.24 -3.57
N THR A 57 -2.90 1.26 -4.06
CA THR A 57 -2.29 0.12 -4.76
C THR A 57 -1.96 0.44 -6.22
N THR A 58 -2.72 1.33 -6.86
CA THR A 58 -2.52 1.66 -8.29
C THR A 58 -1.38 2.65 -8.51
N GLN A 59 -1.18 3.61 -7.61
CA GLN A 59 -0.25 4.72 -7.84
C GLN A 59 1.11 4.54 -7.13
N LEU A 60 1.19 3.64 -6.16
CA LEU A 60 2.40 3.43 -5.37
C LEU A 60 3.52 2.78 -6.19
N ALA A 61 3.19 1.89 -7.12
CA ALA A 61 4.17 1.22 -7.98
C ALA A 61 5.03 2.22 -8.78
N ASP A 62 4.42 3.31 -9.26
CA ASP A 62 5.13 4.34 -10.03
C ASP A 62 6.04 5.21 -9.15
N ARG A 63 5.78 5.26 -7.84
CA ARG A 63 6.51 6.14 -6.90
C ARG A 63 7.70 5.46 -6.25
N LEU A 64 7.71 4.13 -6.19
CA LEU A 64 8.76 3.35 -5.53
C LEU A 64 10.13 3.36 -6.21
N PRO A 65 10.29 3.34 -7.56
CA PRO A 65 11.60 3.21 -8.21
C PRO A 65 12.66 4.21 -7.73
N ARG A 66 12.27 5.46 -7.45
CA ARG A 66 13.17 6.52 -6.95
C ARG A 66 13.67 6.31 -5.52
N HIS A 67 13.12 5.34 -4.79
CA HIS A 67 13.46 5.01 -3.41
C HIS A 67 14.06 3.61 -3.25
N LEU A 68 14.32 2.91 -4.36
CA LEU A 68 14.94 1.59 -4.40
C LEU A 68 16.37 1.68 -4.93
N LEU A 69 17.11 0.58 -4.79
CA LEU A 69 18.41 0.44 -5.46
C LEU A 69 18.23 0.51 -6.99
N PRO A 70 19.19 1.05 -7.75
CA PRO A 70 19.07 1.20 -9.21
C PRO A 70 18.81 -0.11 -9.98
N VAL A 71 19.18 -1.25 -9.40
CA VAL A 71 19.01 -2.59 -9.99
C VAL A 71 17.79 -3.34 -9.46
N ALA A 72 17.11 -2.79 -8.45
CA ALA A 72 15.97 -3.45 -7.83
C ALA A 72 14.74 -3.39 -8.73
N ARG A 73 13.85 -4.38 -8.55
CA ARG A 73 12.55 -4.43 -9.22
C ARG A 73 11.48 -4.03 -8.23
N VAL A 74 10.46 -3.32 -8.70
CA VAL A 74 9.29 -3.02 -7.87
C VAL A 74 8.52 -4.33 -7.64
N PRO A 75 8.19 -4.69 -6.39
CA PRO A 75 7.40 -5.88 -6.11
C PRO A 75 6.00 -5.73 -6.69
N ARG A 76 5.30 -6.85 -6.89
CA ARG A 76 3.86 -6.77 -7.16
C ARG A 76 3.16 -6.15 -5.95
N ILE A 77 2.27 -5.19 -6.16
CA ILE A 77 1.50 -4.54 -5.07
C ILE A 77 0.03 -4.90 -5.23
N GLU A 78 -0.56 -5.50 -4.20
CA GLU A 78 -1.95 -5.96 -4.22
C GLU A 78 -2.70 -5.51 -2.97
N ARG A 79 -4.02 -5.36 -3.10
CA ARG A 79 -4.91 -5.21 -1.95
C ARG A 79 -5.13 -6.57 -1.28
N ALA A 80 -5.20 -6.58 0.05
CA ALA A 80 -5.53 -7.78 0.82
C ALA A 80 -6.90 -8.35 0.41
N ARG A 81 -6.93 -9.65 0.11
CA ARG A 81 -8.15 -10.35 -0.34
C ARG A 81 -8.97 -10.95 0.79
N HIS A 82 -8.37 -11.09 1.97
CA HIS A 82 -8.92 -11.92 3.04
C HIS A 82 -9.32 -11.17 4.32
N GLY A 83 -9.32 -9.83 4.30
CA GLY A 83 -9.92 -8.93 5.31
C GLY A 83 -10.12 -9.50 6.71
N ASP A 84 -11.36 -9.48 7.18
CA ASP A 84 -11.77 -9.88 8.55
C ASP A 84 -11.46 -11.35 8.86
N ALA A 85 -11.50 -12.21 7.84
CA ALA A 85 -11.15 -13.63 7.99
C ALA A 85 -9.63 -13.87 8.03
N GLY A 86 -8.81 -12.85 7.77
CA GLY A 86 -7.36 -12.96 7.61
C GLY A 86 -6.66 -13.43 8.88
N GLY A 87 -7.12 -12.96 10.05
CA GLY A 87 -6.56 -13.36 11.34
C GLY A 87 -6.78 -14.86 11.64
N MET A 88 -8.01 -15.35 11.48
CA MET A 88 -8.32 -16.77 11.70
C MET A 88 -7.60 -17.68 10.71
N ARG A 89 -7.56 -17.29 9.42
CA ARG A 89 -6.83 -18.04 8.39
C ARG A 89 -5.34 -18.09 8.68
N GLY A 90 -4.74 -16.94 9.02
CA GLY A 90 -3.32 -16.85 9.37
C GLY A 90 -2.96 -17.76 10.53
N ALA A 91 -3.78 -17.76 11.59
CA ALA A 91 -3.57 -18.63 12.76
C ALA A 91 -3.64 -20.12 12.39
N ALA A 92 -4.62 -20.52 11.57
CA ALA A 92 -4.70 -21.91 11.08
C ALA A 92 -3.50 -22.28 10.19
N PHE A 93 -2.98 -21.33 9.41
CA PHE A 93 -1.87 -21.56 8.48
C PHE A 93 -0.50 -21.71 9.14
N LEU A 94 -0.35 -21.36 10.42
CA LEU A 94 0.88 -21.61 11.18
C LEU A 94 1.23 -23.11 11.30
N HIS A 95 0.28 -24.00 11.06
CA HIS A 95 0.44 -25.45 11.09
C HIS A 95 0.41 -26.12 9.70
N LEU A 96 0.50 -25.33 8.61
CA LEU A 96 0.49 -25.90 7.25
C LEU A 96 1.87 -26.31 6.73
N THR A 97 2.94 -25.89 7.39
CA THR A 97 4.32 -26.26 7.08
C THR A 97 4.90 -27.03 8.25
N ASP A 98 5.57 -28.15 7.95
CA ASP A 98 6.23 -29.02 8.93
C ASP A 98 7.28 -28.31 9.78
#